data_AF-A0A8D0EFI9-F1
#
_entry.id   AF-A0A8D0EFI9-F1
#
_cell.length_a   1.000
_cell.length_b   1.000
_cell.length_c   1.000
_cell.angle_alpha   90.00
_cell.angle_beta   90.00
_cell.angle_gamma   90.00
#
_symmetry.space_group_name_H-M   'P 1'
#
loop_
_entity.id
_entity.type
_entity.pdbx_description
1 polymer ?
#
loop_
_entity_poly.entity_id
_entity_poly.type
_entity_poly.pdbx_seq_one_letter_code
_entity_poly.pdbx_strand_id
1 'polypeptide(L)'
;SLKISYGSVKCASIVGDDDGGKLFTPEEYEEYKRKVLPIRLQNRLYVSWRSPTGMDCKLVGPETLCFCTHRYKQHKTDHEVIPKDRPICVPCRVSRCPCQSYHYIPLNGTQPVRCRCKHFADQHSAAPGFSCNSCSKCSGFHSCFTCACGQPTYAHETVVETKEERLAQGKPVGQDVPYAAMGGLTGFSSLAEGYMRLDNSGRGAPSAELLESPVTSTDHPFLKAFQGPSSSAQTTATRQVSHGKHSEDEDMAYFENCYQERASCYIYCLIQIHFHKRMSKKEKCRI
;
A
#
# COMPACT_ATOMS: atom_id res chain seq x y z
N SER A 1 2.83 -14.82 -45.86
CA SER A 1 3.92 -14.43 -44.95
C SER A 1 3.39 -13.58 -43.81
N LEU A 2 3.14 -14.18 -42.64
CA LEU A 2 2.89 -13.45 -41.38
C LEU A 2 3.45 -14.33 -40.26
N LYS A 3 4.62 -13.93 -39.75
CA LYS A 3 5.26 -14.55 -38.58
C LYS A 3 4.57 -13.99 -37.34
N ILE A 4 3.82 -14.81 -36.61
CA ILE A 4 3.31 -14.46 -35.29
C ILE A 4 4.34 -14.97 -34.28
N SER A 5 5.16 -14.06 -33.79
CA SER A 5 6.09 -14.29 -32.68
C SER A 5 5.29 -14.41 -31.39
N TYR A 6 5.27 -15.59 -30.78
CA TYR A 6 4.72 -15.78 -29.43
C TYR A 6 5.67 -15.14 -28.41
N GLY A 7 5.29 -13.96 -27.91
CA GLY A 7 5.96 -13.32 -26.78
C GLY A 7 5.75 -14.15 -25.51
N SER A 8 6.84 -14.61 -24.92
CA SER A 8 6.86 -15.23 -23.60
C SER A 8 6.38 -14.23 -22.54
N VAL A 9 5.22 -14.46 -21.95
CA VAL A 9 4.79 -13.73 -20.75
C VAL A 9 5.68 -14.20 -19.59
N LYS A 10 6.74 -13.43 -19.30
CA LYS A 10 7.63 -13.63 -18.16
C LYS A 10 6.91 -13.20 -16.88
N CYS A 11 6.66 -14.12 -15.96
CA CYS A 11 6.25 -13.78 -14.60
C CYS A 11 7.47 -13.27 -13.81
N ALA A 12 7.80 -11.99 -13.97
CA ALA A 12 8.96 -11.35 -13.33
C ALA A 12 8.66 -10.71 -11.96
N SER A 13 7.40 -10.67 -11.49
CA SER A 13 7.02 -9.71 -10.44
C SER A 13 6.96 -10.26 -9.00
N ILE A 14 7.13 -11.56 -8.77
CA ILE A 14 7.03 -12.14 -7.41
C ILE A 14 8.40 -12.59 -6.86
N VAL A 15 9.38 -12.84 -7.74
CA VAL A 15 10.72 -13.37 -7.37
C VAL A 15 11.85 -12.80 -8.24
N GLY A 16 11.55 -11.83 -9.11
CA GLY A 16 12.46 -11.44 -10.21
C GLY A 16 13.72 -10.69 -9.83
N ASP A 17 13.72 -9.95 -8.72
CA ASP A 17 14.83 -9.05 -8.38
C ASP A 17 15.76 -9.60 -7.27
N ASP A 18 15.35 -10.65 -6.56
CA ASP A 18 16.07 -11.13 -5.37
C ASP A 18 17.20 -12.13 -5.70
N ASP A 19 17.03 -12.97 -6.73
CA ASP A 19 17.94 -14.09 -7.05
C ASP A 19 18.74 -13.90 -8.34
N GLY A 20 18.91 -12.65 -8.79
CA GLY A 20 19.69 -12.36 -10.00
C GLY A 20 19.13 -13.00 -11.28
N GLY A 21 17.84 -13.32 -11.31
CA GLY A 21 17.14 -13.84 -12.48
C GLY A 21 17.18 -15.36 -12.67
N LYS A 22 17.59 -16.15 -11.68
CA LYS A 22 17.49 -17.62 -11.74
C LYS A 22 16.02 -18.05 -11.58
N LEU A 23 15.50 -18.81 -12.54
CA LEU A 23 14.15 -19.36 -12.47
C LEU A 23 14.13 -20.57 -11.53
N PHE A 24 13.23 -20.57 -10.55
CA PHE A 24 12.97 -21.73 -9.70
C PHE A 24 12.26 -22.85 -10.46
N THR A 25 12.52 -24.10 -10.07
CA THR A 25 11.65 -25.22 -10.44
C THR A 25 10.31 -25.13 -9.69
N PRO A 26 9.23 -25.80 -10.17
CA PRO A 26 7.96 -25.81 -9.45
C PRO A 26 8.07 -26.30 -8.00
N GLU A 27 8.92 -27.30 -7.75
CA GLU A 27 9.16 -27.88 -6.42
C GLU A 27 9.92 -26.91 -5.51
N GLU A 28 10.98 -26.27 -6.01
CA GLU A 28 11.73 -25.23 -5.28
C GLU A 28 10.84 -24.04 -4.92
N TYR A 29 9.89 -23.69 -5.79
CA TYR A 29 8.95 -22.59 -5.57
C TYR A 29 7.91 -22.89 -4.49
N GLU A 30 7.41 -24.13 -4.42
CA GLU A 30 6.50 -24.56 -3.34
C GLU A 30 7.20 -24.58 -1.99
N GLU A 31 8.44 -25.07 -1.94
CA GLU A 31 9.22 -25.04 -0.72
C GLU A 31 9.55 -23.61 -0.28
N TYR A 32 9.91 -22.73 -1.22
CA TYR A 32 10.11 -21.30 -0.98
C TYR A 32 8.85 -20.66 -0.40
N LYS A 33 7.67 -20.91 -0.99
CA LYS A 33 6.39 -20.42 -0.46
C LYS A 33 6.16 -20.89 0.97
N ARG A 34 6.35 -22.17 1.25
CA ARG A 34 6.13 -22.75 2.59
C ARG A 34 7.04 -22.13 3.65
N LYS A 35 8.27 -21.75 3.28
CA LYS A 35 9.23 -21.12 4.20
C LYS A 35 9.02 -19.61 4.33
N VAL A 36 8.85 -18.90 3.22
CA VAL A 36 8.89 -17.44 3.17
C VAL A 36 7.55 -16.81 3.52
N LEU A 37 6.42 -17.43 3.16
CA LEU A 37 5.10 -16.86 3.44
C LEU A 37 4.85 -16.68 4.95
N PRO A 38 5.06 -17.68 5.82
CA PRO A 38 4.84 -17.49 7.26
C PRO A 38 5.73 -16.38 7.84
N ILE A 39 7.01 -16.34 7.44
CA ILE A 39 7.97 -15.34 7.88
C ILE A 39 7.51 -13.94 7.45
N ARG A 40 7.06 -13.75 6.20
CA ARG A 40 6.59 -12.44 5.72
C ARG A 40 5.30 -11.97 6.38
N LEU A 41 4.41 -12.90 6.73
CA LEU A 41 3.17 -12.56 7.43
C LEU A 41 3.45 -12.15 8.88
N GLN A 42 4.39 -12.82 9.54
CA GLN A 42 4.72 -12.55 10.94
C GLN A 42 5.66 -11.34 11.09
N ASN A 43 6.71 -11.27 10.27
CA ASN A 43 7.77 -10.27 10.40
C ASN A 43 7.59 -9.06 9.49
N ARG A 44 6.34 -8.76 9.10
CA ARG A 44 6.04 -7.58 8.29
C ARG A 44 6.40 -6.30 9.06
N LEU A 45 7.16 -5.42 8.40
CA LEU A 45 7.49 -4.10 8.92
C LEU A 45 6.48 -3.05 8.44
N TYR A 46 6.00 -2.24 9.38
CA TYR A 46 5.15 -1.08 9.13
C TYR A 46 5.99 0.18 9.16
N VAL A 47 6.03 0.89 8.02
CA VAL A 47 6.85 2.10 7.88
C VAL A 47 5.96 3.30 7.66
N SER A 48 6.13 4.30 8.53
CA SER A 48 5.33 5.52 8.53
C SER A 48 6.21 6.74 8.74
N TRP A 49 5.81 7.86 8.15
CA TRP A 49 6.40 9.17 8.43
C TRP A 49 5.49 9.92 9.38
N ARG A 50 5.95 10.05 10.62
CA ARG A 50 5.13 10.41 11.77
C ARG A 50 5.41 11.84 12.22
N SER A 51 4.35 12.59 12.50
CA SER A 51 4.44 13.91 13.12
C SER A 51 4.69 13.79 14.63
N PRO A 52 5.20 14.84 15.28
CA PRO A 52 5.35 14.86 16.75
C PRO A 52 4.01 14.72 17.50
N THR A 53 2.88 14.90 16.82
CA THR A 53 1.53 14.69 17.38
C THR A 53 1.09 13.22 17.34
N GLY A 54 1.93 12.30 16.82
CA GLY A 54 1.63 10.87 16.73
C GLY A 54 0.90 10.44 15.46
N MET A 55 0.47 11.38 14.61
CA MET A 55 -0.19 11.13 13.33
C MET A 55 0.81 10.62 12.30
N ASP A 56 0.48 9.52 11.62
CA ASP A 56 1.24 9.02 10.48
C ASP A 56 0.87 9.87 9.25
N CYS A 57 1.62 10.94 9.02
CA CYS A 57 1.36 11.87 7.92
C CYS A 57 1.52 11.22 6.55
N LYS A 58 2.47 10.28 6.40
CA LYS A 58 2.60 9.44 5.21
C LYS A 58 2.78 7.97 5.60
N LEU A 59 2.07 7.08 4.91
CA LEU A 59 2.34 5.64 4.97
C LEU A 59 3.22 5.26 3.78
N VAL A 60 4.34 4.60 4.08
CA VAL A 60 5.36 4.22 3.09
C VAL A 60 4.90 2.95 2.38
N GLY A 61 4.97 2.96 1.06
CA GLY A 61 4.63 1.82 0.20
C GLY A 61 5.84 1.35 -0.62
N PRO A 62 5.67 0.33 -1.49
CA PRO A 62 6.79 -0.21 -2.26
C PRO A 62 7.45 0.80 -3.19
N GLU A 63 6.67 1.74 -3.71
CA GLU A 63 7.07 2.71 -4.72
C GLU A 63 7.52 4.05 -4.12
N THR A 64 7.35 4.25 -2.80
CA THR A 64 7.80 5.50 -2.17
C THR A 64 9.31 5.57 -2.09
N LEU A 65 9.85 6.71 -2.51
CA LEU A 65 11.28 6.97 -2.58
C LEU A 65 11.88 7.19 -1.18
N CYS A 66 13.08 6.65 -1.00
CA CYS A 66 13.98 6.94 0.10
C CYS A 66 14.81 8.20 -0.21
N PHE A 67 15.47 8.74 0.81
CA PHE A 67 16.49 9.77 0.68
C PHE A 67 17.57 9.42 -0.35
N CYS A 68 17.95 8.14 -0.43
CA CYS A 68 18.92 7.66 -1.41
C CYS A 68 18.39 7.55 -2.84
N THR A 69 17.19 8.09 -3.12
CA THR A 69 16.44 8.05 -4.40
C THR A 69 16.00 6.66 -4.88
N HIS A 70 16.28 5.61 -4.12
CA HIS A 70 15.77 4.26 -4.37
C HIS A 70 14.42 4.03 -3.70
N ARG A 71 13.65 3.09 -4.23
CA ARG A 71 12.31 2.73 -3.74
C ARG A 71 12.39 1.89 -2.48
N TYR A 72 11.34 1.92 -1.66
CA TYR A 72 11.27 1.10 -0.44
C TYR A 72 11.46 -0.40 -0.73
N LYS A 73 10.89 -0.91 -1.84
CA LYS A 73 11.07 -2.31 -2.27
C LYS A 73 12.53 -2.71 -2.58
N GLN A 74 13.41 -1.74 -2.78
CA GLN A 74 14.85 -1.96 -3.02
C GLN A 74 15.66 -1.91 -1.72
N HIS A 75 15.01 -1.83 -0.56
CA HIS A 75 15.64 -1.92 0.75
C HIS A 75 15.39 -3.31 1.36
N LYS A 76 16.16 -3.65 2.40
CA LYS A 76 16.01 -4.92 3.12
C LYS A 76 14.77 -4.87 4.01
N THR A 77 13.62 -5.20 3.45
CA THR A 77 12.33 -5.26 4.17
C THR A 77 12.04 -6.64 4.75
N ASP A 78 12.65 -7.69 4.19
CA ASP A 78 12.51 -9.06 4.67
C ASP A 78 13.52 -9.36 5.79
N HIS A 79 13.01 -9.79 6.94
CA HIS A 79 13.79 -10.22 8.09
C HIS A 79 13.29 -11.59 8.57
N GLU A 80 14.19 -12.57 8.68
CA GLU A 80 13.88 -13.87 9.31
C GLU A 80 13.63 -13.74 10.81
N VAL A 81 14.39 -12.86 11.46
CA VAL A 81 14.23 -12.46 12.85
C VAL A 81 14.33 -10.94 12.90
N ILE A 82 13.31 -10.29 13.46
CA ILE A 82 13.31 -8.84 13.63
C ILE A 82 14.39 -8.45 14.64
N PRO A 83 15.28 -7.49 14.32
CA PRO A 83 16.24 -6.96 15.29
C PRO A 83 15.54 -6.44 16.55
N LYS A 84 16.13 -6.71 17.73
CA LYS A 84 15.63 -6.19 19.01
C LYS A 84 15.99 -4.72 19.21
N ASP A 85 17.11 -4.28 18.62
CA ASP A 85 17.56 -2.91 18.70
C ASP A 85 16.59 -1.97 17.96
N ARG A 86 16.37 -0.79 18.53
CA ARG A 86 15.52 0.26 17.96
C ARG A 86 16.37 1.49 17.69
N PRO A 87 16.20 2.20 16.56
CA PRO A 87 15.24 1.93 15.46
C PRO A 87 15.65 0.73 14.57
N ILE A 88 14.67 0.08 13.92
CA ILE A 88 14.92 -1.01 12.97
C ILE A 88 15.54 -0.43 11.69
N CYS A 89 16.80 -0.76 11.42
CA CYS A 89 17.49 -0.32 10.22
C CYS A 89 17.04 -1.13 8.99
N VAL A 90 16.63 -0.41 7.93
CA VAL A 90 16.20 -1.01 6.66
C VAL A 90 17.19 -0.57 5.56
N PRO A 91 18.37 -1.22 5.44
CA PRO A 91 19.44 -0.78 4.53
C PRO A 91 19.06 -0.96 3.05
N CYS A 92 19.63 -0.14 2.17
CA CYS A 92 19.41 -0.26 0.73
C CYS A 92 20.19 -1.45 0.14
N ARG A 93 19.57 -2.22 -0.76
CA ARG A 93 20.18 -3.38 -1.44
C ARG A 93 20.81 -3.04 -2.79
N VAL A 94 20.61 -1.81 -3.28
CA VAL A 94 21.19 -1.37 -4.54
C VAL A 94 22.72 -1.29 -4.40
N SER A 95 23.44 -1.86 -5.37
CA SER A 95 24.89 -1.95 -5.33
C SER A 95 25.55 -0.58 -5.12
N ARG A 96 26.51 -0.52 -4.18
CA ARG A 96 27.27 0.68 -3.81
C ARG A 96 26.44 1.86 -3.27
N CYS A 97 25.21 1.64 -2.81
CA CYS A 97 24.45 2.68 -2.11
C CYS A 97 24.93 2.81 -0.65
N PRO A 98 25.30 4.00 -0.16
CA PRO A 98 25.76 4.21 1.23
C PRO A 98 24.62 4.28 2.27
N CYS A 99 23.38 4.05 1.84
CA CYS A 99 22.18 4.18 2.65
C CYS A 99 22.05 3.04 3.68
N GLN A 100 22.12 3.38 4.97
CA GLN A 100 22.06 2.41 6.08
C GLN A 100 20.64 2.11 6.57
N SER A 101 19.70 3.04 6.39
CA SER A 101 18.30 2.85 6.76
C SER A 101 17.39 3.64 5.82
N TYR A 102 16.13 3.21 5.71
CA TYR A 102 15.14 3.89 4.91
C TYR A 102 14.72 5.21 5.59
N HIS A 103 14.81 6.31 4.83
CA HIS A 103 14.41 7.64 5.28
C HIS A 103 13.49 8.27 4.23
N TYR A 104 12.26 8.60 4.63
CA TYR A 104 11.31 9.26 3.75
C TYR A 104 11.58 10.77 3.66
N ILE A 105 11.47 11.32 2.44
CA ILE A 105 11.47 12.77 2.23
C ILE A 105 10.12 13.19 1.64
N PRO A 106 9.42 14.14 2.26
CA PRO A 106 8.16 14.65 1.75
C PRO A 106 8.36 15.42 0.44
N LEU A 107 7.35 15.36 -0.42
CA LEU A 107 7.24 16.17 -1.63
C LEU A 107 6.17 17.24 -1.43
N ASN A 108 6.36 18.42 -2.02
CA ASN A 108 5.31 19.41 -2.13
C ASN A 108 4.54 19.16 -3.44
N GLY A 109 3.55 18.27 -3.38
CA GLY A 109 2.90 17.73 -4.59
C GLY A 109 3.90 16.92 -5.41
N THR A 110 4.26 17.40 -6.60
CA THR A 110 5.28 16.79 -7.46
C THR A 110 6.67 17.38 -7.26
N GLN A 111 6.80 18.46 -6.49
CA GLN A 111 8.05 19.19 -6.37
C GLN A 111 8.88 18.72 -5.16
N PRO A 112 10.18 18.45 -5.33
CA PRO A 112 11.05 18.11 -4.21
C PRO A 112 11.22 19.31 -3.27
N VAL A 113 11.22 19.04 -1.96
CA VAL A 113 11.45 20.07 -0.95
C VAL A 113 12.94 20.39 -0.85
N ARG A 114 13.25 21.65 -0.53
CA ARG A 114 14.63 22.12 -0.36
C ARG A 114 15.06 22.05 1.10
N CYS A 115 16.36 21.83 1.29
CA CYS A 115 17.03 22.01 2.56
C CYS A 115 17.15 23.51 2.93
N ARG A 116 17.44 23.83 4.19
CA ARG A 116 17.82 25.17 4.68
C ARG A 116 18.98 25.77 3.90
N CYS A 117 19.89 24.94 3.38
CA CYS A 117 20.98 25.36 2.51
C CYS A 117 20.57 25.65 1.05
N LYS A 118 19.26 25.61 0.74
CA LYS A 118 18.62 25.80 -0.57
C LYS A 118 18.87 24.70 -1.62
N HIS A 119 19.69 23.71 -1.30
CA HIS A 119 19.92 22.53 -2.14
C HIS A 119 18.82 21.47 -1.96
N PHE A 120 18.63 20.65 -2.98
CA PHE A 120 17.70 19.53 -2.96
C PHE A 120 18.30 18.29 -2.27
N ALA A 121 17.47 17.29 -1.99
CA ALA A 121 17.89 16.08 -1.27
C ALA A 121 18.94 15.24 -2.04
N ASP A 122 18.85 15.20 -3.36
CA ASP A 122 19.80 14.55 -4.26
C ASP A 122 21.21 15.17 -4.22
N GLN A 123 21.33 16.42 -3.78
CA GLN A 123 22.60 17.13 -3.56
C GLN A 123 23.20 16.89 -2.17
N HIS A 124 22.61 15.99 -1.39
CA HIS A 124 23.11 15.57 -0.08
C HIS A 124 23.54 14.09 -0.13
N SER A 125 24.50 13.72 0.71
CA SER A 125 24.93 12.33 0.83
C SER A 125 23.81 11.48 1.44
N ALA A 126 23.60 10.27 0.91
CA ALA A 126 22.69 9.30 1.51
C ALA A 126 23.30 8.54 2.71
N ALA A 127 24.57 8.82 3.03
CA ALA A 127 25.22 8.33 4.24
C ALA A 127 24.62 8.98 5.50
N PRO A 128 24.75 8.34 6.67
CA PRO A 128 24.28 8.91 7.93
C PRO A 128 24.80 10.34 8.13
N GLY A 129 23.91 11.22 8.60
CA GLY A 129 24.19 12.65 8.75
C GLY A 129 23.65 13.50 7.61
N PHE A 130 23.47 12.94 6.39
CA PHE A 130 22.87 13.65 5.26
C PHE A 130 23.55 14.99 4.91
N SER A 131 24.89 15.03 4.97
CA SER A 131 25.66 16.25 4.69
C SER A 131 25.49 16.71 3.24
N CYS A 132 25.48 18.03 3.03
CA CYS A 132 25.37 18.59 1.69
C CYS A 132 26.70 18.45 0.94
N ASN A 133 26.65 17.99 -0.31
CA ASN A 133 27.84 17.88 -1.17
C ASN A 133 28.16 19.21 -1.87
N SER A 134 27.20 20.13 -1.95
CA SER A 134 27.32 21.41 -2.65
C SER A 134 27.74 22.57 -1.75
N CYS A 135 27.67 22.43 -0.43
CA CYS A 135 28.09 23.48 0.50
C CYS A 135 28.71 22.93 1.78
N SER A 136 29.69 23.65 2.33
CA SER A 136 30.48 23.20 3.49
C SER A 136 29.82 23.44 4.86
N LYS A 137 28.78 24.29 4.93
CA LYS A 137 28.12 24.69 6.18
C LYS A 137 26.91 23.83 6.55
N CYS A 138 26.47 22.93 5.67
CA CYS A 138 25.28 22.13 5.88
C CYS A 138 25.65 20.70 6.28
N SER A 139 25.56 20.43 7.59
CA SER A 139 25.86 19.13 8.16
C SER A 139 24.76 18.09 7.97
N GLY A 140 23.53 18.49 7.65
CA GLY A 140 22.41 17.58 7.46
C GLY A 140 21.21 18.19 6.74
N PHE A 141 20.43 17.33 6.06
CA PHE A 141 19.23 17.74 5.36
C PHE A 141 18.13 18.16 6.35
N HIS A 142 17.77 19.44 6.31
CA HIS A 142 16.70 20.01 7.12
C HIS A 142 15.82 20.86 6.21
N SER A 143 14.58 20.45 5.95
CA SER A 143 13.63 21.28 5.21
C SER A 143 12.76 22.11 6.15
N CYS A 144 12.52 23.38 5.83
CA CYS A 144 11.55 24.23 6.53
C CYS A 144 10.13 24.13 5.95
N PHE A 145 9.89 23.20 5.02
CA PHE A 145 8.55 22.96 4.49
C PHE A 145 7.60 22.56 5.62
N THR A 146 6.37 23.05 5.57
CA THR A 146 5.31 22.72 6.53
C THR A 146 4.47 21.59 5.95
N CYS A 147 4.34 20.49 6.70
CA CYS A 147 3.45 19.40 6.33
C CYS A 147 1.99 19.84 6.41
N ALA A 148 1.10 19.16 5.67
CA ALA A 148 -0.34 19.39 5.75
C ALA A 148 -0.94 19.16 7.15
N CYS A 149 -0.25 18.45 8.04
CA CYS A 149 -0.62 18.33 9.46
C CYS A 149 -0.32 19.59 10.29
N GLY A 150 0.28 20.63 9.69
CA GLY A 150 0.65 21.89 10.34
C GLY A 150 2.03 21.89 11.00
N GLN A 151 2.69 20.73 11.11
CA GLN A 151 4.03 20.61 11.71
C GLN A 151 5.14 20.71 10.65
N PRO A 152 6.32 21.24 10.99
CA PRO A 152 7.42 21.31 10.05
C PRO A 152 7.96 19.91 9.72
N THR A 153 8.38 19.72 8.48
CA THR A 153 8.89 18.42 7.97
C THR A 153 10.05 17.85 8.79
N TYR A 154 10.96 18.69 9.28
CA TYR A 154 12.09 18.23 10.09
C TYR A 154 11.71 17.67 11.46
N ALA A 155 10.52 17.99 11.97
CA ALA A 155 10.02 17.45 13.24
C ALA A 155 9.40 16.05 13.06
N HIS A 156 9.25 15.60 11.81
CA HIS A 156 8.74 14.27 11.53
C HIS A 156 9.89 13.27 11.46
N GLU A 157 9.59 12.05 11.86
CA GLU A 157 10.51 10.93 11.83
C GLU A 157 9.95 9.79 10.97
N THR A 158 10.85 9.06 10.32
CA THR A 158 10.48 7.80 9.67
C THR A 158 10.55 6.70 10.72
N VAL A 159 9.40 6.17 11.10
CA VAL A 159 9.26 5.12 12.12
C VAL A 159 9.05 3.78 11.41
N VAL A 160 9.83 2.79 11.83
CA VAL A 160 9.73 1.39 11.39
C VAL A 160 9.32 0.56 12.59
N GLU A 161 8.15 -0.08 12.51
CA GLU A 161 7.50 -0.77 13.62
C GLU A 161 7.12 -2.20 13.24
N THR A 162 7.03 -3.08 14.23
CA THR A 162 6.43 -4.41 14.07
C THR A 162 4.90 -4.35 14.15
N LYS A 163 4.24 -5.46 13.80
CA LYS A 163 2.79 -5.58 13.90
C LYS A 163 2.31 -5.39 15.35
N GLU A 164 3.03 -5.97 16.31
CA GLU A 164 2.71 -5.91 17.73
C GLU A 164 2.84 -4.48 18.26
N GLU A 165 3.91 -3.77 17.90
CA GLU A 165 4.13 -2.37 18.29
C GLU A 165 3.03 -1.46 17.74
N ARG A 166 2.60 -1.70 16.50
CA ARG A 166 1.55 -0.92 15.85
C ARG A 166 0.17 -1.17 16.46
N LEU A 167 -0.13 -2.42 16.81
CA LEU A 167 -1.35 -2.78 17.55
C LEU A 167 -1.37 -2.19 18.95
N ALA A 168 -0.23 -2.18 19.66
CA ALA A 168 -0.11 -1.56 20.98
C ALA A 168 -0.40 -0.05 20.94
N GLN A 169 -0.13 0.61 19.82
CA GLN A 169 -0.49 2.02 19.57
C GLN A 169 -1.95 2.20 19.11
N GLY A 170 -2.73 1.13 18.95
CA GLY A 170 -4.09 1.18 18.44
C GLY A 170 -4.21 1.59 16.98
N LYS A 171 -3.13 1.45 16.19
CA LYS A 171 -3.07 1.83 14.77
C LYS A 171 -3.49 0.67 13.87
N PRO A 172 -4.05 0.95 12.68
CA PRO A 172 -4.45 -0.09 11.76
C PRO A 172 -3.24 -0.90 11.25
N VAL A 173 -3.44 -2.21 11.15
CA VAL A 173 -2.47 -3.17 10.59
C VAL A 173 -2.92 -3.79 9.26
N GLY A 174 -4.21 -3.66 8.93
CA GLY A 174 -4.79 -4.17 7.69
C GLY A 174 -4.80 -5.70 7.60
N GLN A 175 -5.16 -6.21 6.42
CA GLN A 175 -5.07 -7.64 6.13
C GLN A 175 -3.61 -8.05 5.89
N ASP A 176 -3.27 -9.24 6.37
CA ASP A 176 -1.99 -9.88 6.14
C ASP A 176 -1.82 -10.23 4.66
N VAL A 177 -0.70 -9.79 4.07
CA VAL A 177 -0.41 -9.97 2.65
C VAL A 177 1.01 -10.51 2.45
N PRO A 178 1.22 -11.37 1.44
CA PRO A 178 2.49 -12.09 1.26
C PRO A 178 3.62 -11.23 0.66
N TYR A 179 3.32 -9.97 0.32
CA TYR A 179 4.28 -9.07 -0.32
C TYR A 179 5.16 -8.37 0.73
N ALA A 180 6.47 -8.55 0.60
CA ALA A 180 7.49 -8.08 1.54
C ALA A 180 7.46 -6.56 1.79
N ALA A 181 7.37 -5.79 0.71
CA ALA A 181 7.63 -4.35 0.73
C ALA A 181 6.34 -3.50 0.82
N MET A 182 5.29 -4.02 1.47
CA MET A 182 4.05 -3.25 1.68
C MET A 182 4.26 -2.02 2.54
N GLY A 183 5.23 -2.07 3.46
CA GLY A 183 5.47 -1.00 4.42
C GLY A 183 4.22 -0.70 5.25
N GLY A 184 3.89 0.57 5.39
CA GLY A 184 2.75 1.07 6.17
C GLY A 184 1.38 0.95 5.49
N LEU A 185 1.28 0.43 4.25
CA LEU A 185 -0.01 0.36 3.55
C LEU A 185 -0.93 -0.73 4.12
N THR A 186 -2.07 -0.35 4.68
CA THR A 186 -3.03 -1.27 5.32
C THR A 186 -4.38 -1.37 4.61
N GLY A 187 -4.66 -0.46 3.69
CA GLY A 187 -5.87 -0.43 2.87
C GLY A 187 -5.88 0.76 1.92
N PHE A 188 -7.01 1.01 1.26
CA PHE A 188 -7.14 2.14 0.33
C PHE A 188 -6.99 3.50 1.01
N SER A 189 -7.50 3.64 2.24
CA SER A 189 -7.34 4.85 3.04
C SER A 189 -5.88 5.22 3.27
N SER A 190 -4.96 4.25 3.30
CA SER A 190 -3.53 4.48 3.50
C SER A 190 -2.86 5.29 2.38
N LEU A 191 -3.49 5.38 1.20
CA LEU A 191 -2.99 6.18 0.09
C LEU A 191 -3.24 7.68 0.29
N ALA A 192 -4.24 8.03 1.11
CA ALA A 192 -4.50 9.41 1.47
C ALA A 192 -3.45 9.94 2.46
N GLU A 193 -3.21 11.25 2.42
CA GLU A 193 -2.34 11.92 3.39
C GLU A 193 -2.92 11.83 4.80
N GLY A 194 -2.07 11.76 5.82
CA GLY A 194 -2.48 11.50 7.21
C GLY A 194 -3.55 12.44 7.74
N TYR A 195 -3.50 13.72 7.36
CA TYR A 195 -4.52 14.69 7.77
C TYR A 195 -5.91 14.37 7.18
N MET A 196 -6.03 13.65 6.06
CA MET A 196 -7.32 13.29 5.46
C MET A 196 -7.88 11.96 6.01
N ARG A 197 -7.06 11.19 6.72
CA ARG A 197 -7.44 9.85 7.19
C ARG A 197 -8.16 9.96 8.53
N LEU A 198 -9.31 9.29 8.63
CA LEU A 198 -10.14 9.26 9.85
C LEU A 198 -9.84 8.06 10.75
N ASP A 199 -8.90 7.19 10.37
CA ASP A 199 -8.44 6.11 11.24
C ASP A 199 -7.45 6.62 12.31
N ASN A 200 -7.16 5.80 13.31
CA ASN A 200 -6.29 6.15 14.45
C ASN A 200 -4.84 6.45 14.07
N SER A 201 -4.39 6.15 12.86
CA SER A 201 -3.09 6.61 12.37
C SER A 201 -3.14 7.94 11.61
N GLY A 202 -4.32 8.50 11.38
CA GLY A 202 -4.54 9.81 10.76
C GLY A 202 -5.00 10.88 11.76
N ARG A 203 -5.99 11.67 11.35
CA ARG A 203 -6.66 12.67 12.20
C ARG A 203 -7.52 12.07 13.31
N GLY A 204 -7.81 10.77 13.23
CA GLY A 204 -8.72 10.07 14.13
C GLY A 204 -10.18 10.22 13.73
N ALA A 205 -11.02 9.34 14.26
CA ALA A 205 -12.44 9.35 13.99
C ALA A 205 -13.09 10.60 14.62
N PRO A 206 -14.06 11.24 13.95
CA PRO A 206 -14.89 12.26 14.60
C PRO A 206 -15.54 11.69 15.87
N SER A 207 -15.84 12.55 16.85
CA SER A 207 -16.53 12.11 18.07
C SER A 207 -17.89 11.49 17.73
N ALA A 208 -18.30 10.47 18.49
CA ALA A 208 -19.59 9.81 18.30
C ALA A 208 -20.75 10.83 18.41
N GLU A 209 -20.65 11.79 19.33
CA GLU A 209 -21.60 12.90 19.50
C GLU A 209 -21.82 13.71 18.22
N LEU A 210 -20.77 13.94 17.43
CA LEU A 210 -20.87 14.67 16.17
C LEU A 210 -21.54 13.82 15.09
N LEU A 211 -21.25 12.52 15.05
CA LEU A 211 -21.84 11.60 14.07
C LEU A 211 -23.32 11.29 14.35
N GLU A 212 -23.69 11.24 15.63
CA GLU A 212 -25.06 10.95 16.09
C GLU A 212 -25.93 12.21 16.20
N SER A 213 -25.36 13.39 15.94
CA SER A 213 -26.11 14.65 16.00
C SER A 213 -27.23 14.67 14.93
N PRO A 214 -28.46 15.07 15.31
CA PRO A 214 -29.55 15.17 14.36
C PRO A 214 -29.23 16.21 13.28
N VAL A 215 -29.48 15.88 12.00
CA VAL A 215 -29.32 16.85 10.91
C VAL A 215 -30.23 18.05 11.17
N THR A 216 -29.59 19.21 11.27
CA THR A 216 -30.21 20.50 11.53
C THR A 216 -30.55 21.24 10.24
N SER A 217 -31.35 22.29 10.34
CA SER A 217 -31.67 23.18 9.21
C SER A 217 -30.44 23.90 8.65
N THR A 218 -29.32 23.93 9.37
CA THR A 218 -28.04 24.52 8.94
C THR A 218 -27.15 23.55 8.15
N ASP A 219 -27.47 22.25 8.13
CA ASP A 219 -26.62 21.25 7.47
C ASP A 219 -26.76 21.22 5.95
N HIS A 220 -25.76 20.63 5.31
CA HIS A 220 -25.64 20.59 3.85
C HIS A 220 -26.91 19.94 3.23
N PRO A 221 -27.49 20.51 2.16
CA PRO A 221 -28.71 19.99 1.53
C PRO A 221 -28.68 18.50 1.17
N PHE A 222 -27.49 17.97 0.86
CA PHE A 222 -27.27 16.54 0.62
C PHE A 222 -27.65 15.68 1.84
N LEU A 223 -27.21 16.03 3.05
CA LEU A 223 -27.52 15.25 4.26
C LEU A 223 -29.02 15.27 4.59
N LYS A 224 -29.69 16.39 4.29
CA LYS A 224 -31.15 16.52 4.46
C LYS A 224 -31.94 15.60 3.52
N ALA A 225 -31.44 15.38 2.30
CA ALA A 225 -32.15 14.57 1.30
C ALA A 225 -32.18 13.06 1.62
N PHE A 226 -31.24 12.55 2.42
CA PHE A 226 -31.16 11.14 2.81
C PHE A 226 -31.83 10.84 4.16
N GLN A 227 -32.32 11.85 4.89
CA GLN A 227 -33.26 11.64 5.98
C GLN A 227 -34.65 11.35 5.40
N GLY A 228 -34.88 10.09 5.05
CA GLY A 228 -36.23 9.60 4.77
C GLY A 228 -37.14 9.79 5.99
N PRO A 229 -38.45 10.02 5.80
CA PRO A 229 -39.38 10.28 6.90
C PRO A 229 -39.43 9.07 7.85
N SER A 230 -39.19 9.32 9.13
CA SER A 230 -39.42 8.34 10.19
C SER A 230 -40.91 7.92 10.21
N SER A 231 -41.14 6.61 10.24
CA SER A 231 -42.39 5.90 9.99
C SER A 231 -43.62 6.40 10.79
N SER A 232 -44.74 6.67 10.10
CA SER A 232 -46.13 6.38 10.51
C SER A 232 -47.14 7.14 9.62
N ALA A 233 -47.73 6.44 8.64
CA ALA A 233 -49.12 6.57 8.17
C ALA A 233 -49.27 6.04 6.74
N GLN A 234 -50.12 5.03 6.56
CA GLN A 234 -50.65 4.63 5.26
C GLN A 234 -51.47 5.78 4.65
N THR A 235 -51.32 6.02 3.34
CA THR A 235 -52.43 6.15 2.39
C THR A 235 -51.91 6.23 0.95
N THR A 236 -52.64 5.54 0.09
CA THR A 236 -52.43 5.27 -1.35
C THR A 236 -52.55 6.50 -2.26
N ALA A 237 -51.64 6.65 -3.24
CA ALA A 237 -51.97 7.05 -4.61
C ALA A 237 -50.79 6.81 -5.56
N THR A 238 -51.03 5.97 -6.56
CA THR A 238 -50.16 5.52 -7.65
C THR A 238 -49.73 6.60 -8.64
N ARG A 239 -48.46 6.59 -9.08
CA ARG A 239 -48.10 6.80 -10.49
C ARG A 239 -46.95 5.87 -10.87
N GLN A 240 -47.27 4.92 -11.74
CA GLN A 240 -46.37 3.94 -12.32
C GLN A 240 -45.33 4.63 -13.22
N VAL A 241 -44.05 4.35 -12.96
CA VAL A 241 -43.06 4.17 -14.02
C VAL A 241 -42.48 2.79 -13.79
N SER A 242 -42.88 1.87 -14.65
CA SER A 242 -42.43 0.49 -14.67
C SER A 242 -40.99 0.43 -15.19
N HIS A 243 -40.02 0.38 -14.29
CA HIS A 243 -38.78 -0.38 -14.49
C HIS A 243 -38.68 -1.32 -13.30
N GLY A 244 -38.64 -2.62 -13.59
CA GLY A 244 -38.65 -3.67 -12.58
C GLY A 244 -37.53 -3.44 -11.57
N LYS A 245 -37.91 -3.22 -10.31
CA LYS A 245 -36.98 -3.29 -9.19
C LYS A 245 -36.65 -4.75 -8.97
N HIS A 246 -35.57 -5.22 -9.57
CA HIS A 246 -34.81 -6.29 -8.95
C HIS A 246 -34.40 -5.79 -7.56
N SER A 247 -34.51 -6.62 -6.52
CA SER A 247 -34.08 -6.19 -5.19
C SER A 247 -32.58 -5.88 -5.25
N GLU A 248 -32.13 -4.82 -4.56
CA GLU A 248 -30.71 -4.42 -4.56
C GLU A 248 -29.79 -5.60 -4.15
N ASP A 249 -30.31 -6.52 -3.33
CA ASP A 249 -29.67 -7.78 -2.95
C ASP A 249 -29.52 -8.77 -4.12
N GLU A 250 -30.52 -8.87 -5.00
CA GLU A 250 -30.44 -9.70 -6.21
C GLU A 250 -29.51 -9.10 -7.27
N ASP A 251 -29.45 -7.76 -7.38
CA ASP A 251 -28.50 -7.07 -8.26
C ASP A 251 -27.07 -7.25 -7.73
N MET A 252 -26.85 -7.11 -6.42
CA MET A 252 -25.56 -7.40 -5.78
C MET A 252 -25.14 -8.87 -5.96
N ALA A 253 -26.07 -9.82 -5.79
CA ALA A 253 -25.83 -11.23 -6.04
C ALA A 253 -25.52 -11.51 -7.51
N TYR A 254 -26.16 -10.80 -8.44
CA TYR A 254 -25.86 -10.89 -9.87
C TYR A 254 -24.45 -10.41 -10.21
N PHE A 255 -24.02 -9.28 -9.64
CA PHE A 255 -22.65 -8.77 -9.85
C PHE A 255 -21.60 -9.68 -9.21
N GLU A 256 -21.87 -10.22 -8.02
CA GLU A 256 -21.00 -11.19 -7.34
C GLU A 256 -20.91 -12.51 -8.12
N ASN A 257 -22.04 -13.04 -8.62
CA ASN A 257 -22.04 -14.22 -9.50
C ASN A 257 -21.31 -13.94 -10.82
N CYS A 258 -21.50 -12.78 -11.45
CA CYS A 258 -20.75 -12.42 -12.66
C CYS A 258 -19.23 -12.33 -12.40
N TYR A 259 -18.83 -11.84 -11.23
CA TYR A 259 -17.42 -11.79 -10.82
C TYR A 259 -16.87 -13.20 -10.56
N GLN A 260 -17.62 -14.03 -9.84
CA GLN A 260 -17.26 -15.43 -9.56
C GLN A 260 -17.26 -16.30 -10.83
N GLU A 261 -18.16 -16.06 -11.77
CA GLU A 261 -18.18 -16.70 -13.09
C GLU A 261 -17.00 -16.26 -13.95
N ARG A 262 -16.63 -14.98 -13.94
CA ARG A 262 -15.40 -14.51 -14.62
C ARG A 262 -14.14 -15.07 -14.00
N ALA A 263 -14.06 -15.16 -12.67
CA ALA A 263 -12.95 -15.80 -11.96
C ALA A 263 -12.91 -17.31 -12.24
N SER A 264 -14.07 -17.96 -12.27
CA SER A 264 -14.21 -19.39 -12.59
C SER A 264 -13.90 -19.69 -14.04
N CYS A 265 -14.28 -18.82 -14.98
CA CYS A 265 -13.94 -18.95 -16.41
C CYS A 265 -12.44 -18.72 -16.63
N TYR A 266 -11.79 -17.84 -15.86
CA TYR A 266 -10.34 -17.69 -15.85
C TYR A 266 -9.64 -18.95 -15.34
N ILE A 267 -10.16 -19.56 -14.27
CA ILE A 267 -9.67 -20.83 -13.72
C ILE A 267 -9.95 -22.01 -14.69
N TYR A 268 -11.13 -22.08 -15.31
CA TYR A 268 -11.50 -23.13 -16.26
C TYR A 268 -10.73 -23.02 -17.57
N CYS A 269 -10.44 -21.80 -18.03
CA CYS A 269 -9.59 -21.54 -19.19
C CYS A 269 -8.12 -21.91 -18.88
N LEU A 270 -7.63 -21.63 -17.67
CA LEU A 270 -6.32 -22.11 -17.22
C LEU A 270 -6.27 -23.65 -17.14
N ILE A 271 -7.33 -24.31 -16.66
CA ILE A 271 -7.44 -25.77 -16.59
C ILE A 271 -7.56 -26.39 -17.99
N GLN A 272 -8.33 -25.81 -18.91
CA GLN A 272 -8.48 -26.25 -20.30
C GLN A 272 -7.18 -26.08 -21.10
N ILE A 273 -6.46 -24.96 -20.92
CA ILE A 273 -5.11 -24.77 -21.49
C ILE A 273 -4.13 -25.83 -20.92
N HIS A 274 -4.26 -26.19 -19.64
CA HIS A 274 -3.45 -27.25 -19.03
C HIS A 274 -3.83 -28.65 -19.55
N PHE A 275 -5.11 -28.94 -19.78
CA PHE A 275 -5.61 -30.21 -20.31
C PHE A 275 -5.26 -30.39 -21.80
N HIS A 276 -5.39 -29.35 -22.61
CA HIS A 276 -5.04 -29.37 -24.04
C HIS A 276 -3.52 -29.51 -24.26
N LYS A 277 -2.70 -28.90 -23.38
CA LYS A 277 -1.24 -29.13 -23.35
C LYS A 277 -0.87 -30.55 -22.90
N ARG A 278 -1.67 -31.19 -22.04
CA ARG A 278 -1.46 -32.56 -21.54
C ARG A 278 -1.86 -33.62 -22.58
N MET A 279 -2.91 -33.38 -23.37
CA MET A 279 -3.33 -34.25 -24.48
C MET A 279 -2.35 -34.17 -25.67
N SER A 280 -1.89 -32.96 -26.04
CA SER A 280 -0.89 -32.77 -27.11
C SER A 280 0.49 -33.39 -26.78
N LYS A 281 0.86 -33.50 -25.49
CA LYS A 281 2.05 -34.25 -25.05
C LYS A 281 1.87 -35.77 -25.09
N LYS A 282 0.65 -36.30 -24.93
CA LYS A 282 0.37 -37.74 -25.03
C LYS A 282 0.32 -38.24 -26.48
N GLU A 283 -0.13 -37.42 -27.43
CA GLU A 283 -0.10 -37.75 -28.87
C GLU A 283 1.33 -37.84 -29.42
N LYS A 284 2.27 -37.05 -28.87
CA LYS A 284 3.69 -37.07 -29.25
C LYS A 284 4.53 -38.19 -28.60
N CYS A 285 3.94 -38.99 -27.71
CA CYS A 285 4.58 -40.18 -27.14
C CYS A 285 3.99 -41.50 -27.67
N ARG A 286 3.21 -41.46 -28.76
CA ARG A 286 2.62 -42.66 -29.39
C ARG A 286 2.84 -42.75 -30.91
N ILE A 287 3.89 -42.12 -31.42
CA ILE A 287 4.48 -42.37 -32.75
C ILE A 287 5.97 -42.63 -32.55
#